data_AF-K2F9W9-F1
#
_entry.id   AF-K2F9W9-F1
#
_cell.length_a   1.000
_cell.length_b   1.000
_cell.length_c   1.000
_cell.angle_alpha   90.00
_cell.angle_beta   90.00
_cell.angle_gamma   90.00
#
_symmetry.space_group_name_H-M   'P 1'
#
loop_
_entity.id
_entity.type
_entity.pdbx_description
1 polymer ?
#
loop_
_entity_poly.entity_id
_entity_poly.type
_entity_poly.pdbx_seq_one_letter_code
_entity_poly.pdbx_strand_id
1 'polypeptide(L)'
;MLFNPDTGETRAMRTKEDAADYRYFPDPDLPPLVIAPEWVERVRAGMTELPRVMAQRFVRDYGLSDYDATALTQSREVAAYFEAATQACGQPKLVGNWIMGEVSRRLNLAEADISACPITPAQLAQLVGRIQDGTISNNAARQVLDALWSDPQGSVDAIIEARGLKQMNDSGALEK
;
A
#
# COMPACT_ATOMS: atom_id res chain seq x y z
N MET A 1 -10.34 8.90 -34.57
CA MET A 1 -10.28 10.06 -33.64
C MET A 1 -8.96 9.97 -32.90
N LEU A 2 -8.28 11.10 -32.71
CA LEU A 2 -7.07 11.23 -31.91
C LEU A 2 -7.33 12.32 -30.87
N PHE A 3 -7.01 12.03 -29.62
CA PHE A 3 -7.12 13.01 -28.54
C PHE A 3 -5.82 13.81 -28.45
N ASN A 4 -5.93 15.14 -28.39
CA ASN A 4 -4.80 16.02 -28.09
C ASN A 4 -4.87 16.44 -26.61
N PRO A 5 -3.94 15.99 -25.74
CA PRO A 5 -3.94 16.35 -24.32
C PRO A 5 -3.67 17.84 -24.06
N ASP A 6 -2.97 18.55 -24.96
CA ASP A 6 -2.62 19.96 -24.77
C ASP A 6 -3.81 20.90 -24.98
N THR A 7 -4.71 20.55 -25.90
CA THR A 7 -5.90 21.37 -26.21
C THR A 7 -7.19 20.78 -25.64
N GLY A 8 -7.16 19.53 -25.15
CA GLY A 8 -8.34 18.81 -24.68
C GLY A 8 -9.32 18.42 -25.80
N GLU A 9 -8.93 18.61 -27.06
CA GLU A 9 -9.79 18.40 -28.21
C GLU A 9 -9.56 17.03 -28.84
N THR A 10 -10.63 16.48 -29.42
CA THR A 10 -10.55 15.27 -30.23
C THR A 10 -10.59 15.63 -31.70
N ARG A 11 -9.58 15.21 -32.47
CA ARG A 11 -9.50 15.44 -33.91
C ARG A 11 -9.78 14.16 -34.70
N ALA A 12 -10.56 14.25 -35.76
CA ALA A 12 -10.75 13.14 -36.68
C ALA A 12 -9.48 12.95 -37.54
N MET A 13 -8.81 11.79 -37.42
CA MET A 13 -7.63 11.49 -38.24
C MET A 13 -7.99 10.97 -39.64
N ARG A 14 -8.99 10.09 -39.69
CA ARG A 14 -9.48 9.45 -40.91
C ARG A 14 -10.98 9.26 -40.75
N THR A 15 -11.73 9.53 -41.81
CA THR A 15 -13.14 9.17 -41.92
C THR A 15 -13.25 7.69 -42.23
N LYS A 16 -14.02 6.93 -41.44
CA LYS A 16 -14.39 5.56 -41.82
C LYS A 16 -15.49 5.70 -42.87
N GLU A 17 -15.16 5.50 -44.14
CA GLU A 17 -16.15 5.53 -45.21
C GLU A 17 -16.95 4.22 -45.29
N ASP A 18 -16.34 3.09 -44.90
CA ASP A 18 -16.99 1.78 -44.70
C ASP A 18 -16.26 0.99 -43.60
N ALA A 19 -16.90 -0.08 -43.09
CA ALA A 19 -16.21 -1.04 -42.23
C ALA A 19 -15.11 -1.76 -43.04
N ALA A 20 -13.86 -1.72 -42.56
CA ALA A 20 -12.76 -2.39 -43.24
C ALA A 20 -12.98 -3.91 -43.24
N ASP A 21 -12.94 -4.52 -44.41
CA ASP A 21 -12.92 -5.98 -44.54
C ASP A 21 -11.52 -6.50 -44.18
N TYR A 22 -11.38 -6.96 -42.94
CA TYR A 22 -10.14 -7.55 -42.42
C TYR A 22 -9.88 -8.96 -42.96
N ARG A 23 -10.81 -9.53 -43.74
CA ARG A 23 -10.70 -10.86 -44.37
C ARG A 23 -10.19 -11.91 -43.39
N TYR A 24 -10.86 -12.03 -42.24
CA TYR A 24 -10.49 -13.03 -41.24
C TYR A 24 -10.58 -14.44 -41.82
N PHE A 25 -9.50 -15.20 -41.71
CA PHE A 25 -9.46 -16.63 -41.95
C PHE A 25 -8.58 -17.29 -40.87
N PRO A 26 -8.80 -18.58 -40.55
CA PRO A 26 -7.93 -19.30 -39.63
C PRO A 26 -6.50 -19.30 -40.15
N ASP A 27 -5.55 -18.91 -39.32
CA ASP A 27 -4.14 -18.93 -39.67
C ASP A 27 -3.71 -20.39 -39.96
N PRO A 28 -3.34 -20.73 -41.22
CA PRO A 28 -2.99 -22.10 -41.58
C PRO A 28 -1.63 -22.53 -41.04
N ASP A 29 -0.78 -21.56 -40.65
CA ASP A 29 0.56 -21.82 -40.12
C ASP A 29 0.53 -22.14 -38.62
N LEU A 30 -0.57 -21.81 -37.94
CA LEU A 30 -0.75 -22.05 -36.51
C LEU A 30 -1.78 -23.17 -36.25
N PRO A 31 -1.35 -24.32 -35.69
CA PRO A 31 -2.31 -25.33 -35.25
C PRO A 31 -3.19 -24.78 -34.11
N PRO A 32 -4.42 -25.29 -33.95
CA PRO A 32 -5.30 -24.86 -32.85
C PRO A 32 -4.65 -25.06 -31.48
N LEU A 33 -4.68 -24.01 -30.65
CA LEU A 33 -4.23 -24.10 -29.26
C LEU A 33 -5.28 -24.82 -28.41
N VAL A 34 -4.95 -26.02 -27.93
CA VAL A 34 -5.81 -26.78 -27.02
C VAL A 34 -5.37 -26.54 -25.58
N ILE A 35 -6.25 -25.91 -24.79
CA ILE A 35 -6.01 -25.65 -23.37
C ILE A 35 -6.63 -26.79 -22.54
N ALA A 36 -5.79 -27.72 -22.09
CA ALA A 36 -6.23 -28.87 -21.31
C ALA A 36 -6.69 -28.46 -19.88
N PRO A 37 -7.67 -29.15 -19.28
CA PRO A 37 -8.14 -28.86 -17.92
C PRO A 37 -7.02 -28.85 -16.87
N GLU A 38 -6.03 -29.74 -16.98
CA GLU A 38 -4.90 -29.82 -16.05
C GLU A 38 -3.99 -28.59 -16.15
N TRP A 39 -3.92 -27.95 -17.33
CA TRP A 39 -3.20 -26.70 -17.50
C TRP A 39 -3.96 -25.55 -16.81
N VAL A 40 -5.29 -25.50 -16.96
CA VAL A 40 -6.13 -24.51 -16.27
C VAL A 40 -5.95 -24.62 -14.76
N GLU A 41 -6.01 -25.83 -14.20
CA GLU A 41 -5.88 -26.03 -12.76
C GLU A 41 -4.47 -25.71 -12.24
N ARG A 42 -3.42 -26.00 -13.02
CA ARG A 42 -2.05 -25.59 -12.68
C ARG A 42 -1.91 -24.07 -12.61
N VAL A 43 -2.48 -23.34 -13.58
CA VAL A 43 -2.45 -21.87 -13.59
C VAL A 43 -3.26 -21.33 -12.42
N ARG A 44 -4.47 -21.87 -12.20
CA ARG A 44 -5.35 -21.49 -11.08
C ARG A 44 -4.67 -21.65 -9.73
N ALA A 45 -3.95 -22.76 -9.51
CA ALA A 45 -3.23 -23.01 -8.27
C ALA A 45 -2.07 -22.02 -8.01
N GLY A 46 -1.53 -21.40 -9.06
CA GLY A 46 -0.50 -20.37 -8.95
C GLY A 46 -1.04 -18.95 -8.80
N MET A 47 -2.36 -18.74 -8.91
CA MET A 47 -2.95 -17.40 -8.77
C MET A 47 -2.92 -16.96 -7.32
N THR A 48 -2.37 -15.77 -7.08
CA THR A 48 -2.43 -15.12 -5.77
C THR A 48 -3.84 -14.61 -5.47
N GLU A 49 -4.11 -14.32 -4.20
CA GLU A 49 -5.35 -13.67 -3.78
C GLU A 49 -5.57 -12.37 -4.60
N LEU A 50 -6.77 -12.23 -5.16
CA LEU A 50 -7.13 -11.04 -5.92
C LEU A 50 -7.34 -9.85 -4.96
N PRO A 51 -6.96 -8.62 -5.35
CA PRO A 51 -7.12 -7.42 -4.52
C PRO A 51 -8.51 -7.27 -3.90
N ARG A 52 -9.57 -7.53 -4.68
CA ARG A 52 -10.96 -7.45 -4.19
C ARG A 52 -11.26 -8.47 -3.08
N VAL A 53 -10.73 -9.68 -3.18
CA VAL A 53 -10.91 -10.73 -2.17
C VAL A 53 -10.12 -10.39 -0.91
N MET A 54 -8.91 -9.88 -1.09
CA MET A 54 -8.05 -9.40 -0.02
C MET A 54 -8.67 -8.21 0.74
N ALA A 55 -9.29 -7.25 0.03
CA ALA A 55 -10.00 -6.13 0.65
C ALA A 55 -11.15 -6.62 1.54
N GLN A 56 -11.95 -7.57 1.04
CA GLN A 56 -13.02 -8.19 1.83
C GLN A 56 -12.49 -8.93 3.07
N ARG A 57 -11.35 -9.62 2.92
CA ARG A 57 -10.62 -10.25 4.03
C ARG A 57 -10.17 -9.20 5.05
N PHE A 58 -9.63 -8.07 4.62
CA PHE A 58 -9.16 -7.01 5.52
C PHE A 58 -10.30 -6.35 6.30
N VAL A 59 -11.47 -6.15 5.67
CA VAL A 59 -12.67 -5.68 6.38
C VAL A 59 -13.10 -6.68 7.45
N ARG A 60 -13.18 -7.97 7.10
CA ARG A 60 -13.65 -9.03 8.00
C ARG A 60 -12.68 -9.31 9.15
N ASP A 61 -11.39 -9.48 8.85
CA ASP A 61 -10.38 -10.01 9.78
C ASP A 61 -9.67 -8.89 10.55
N TYR A 62 -9.50 -7.72 9.94
CA TYR A 62 -8.81 -6.57 10.53
C TYR A 62 -9.75 -5.42 10.94
N GLY A 63 -11.04 -5.53 10.64
CA GLY A 63 -12.05 -4.54 11.03
C GLY A 63 -11.84 -3.17 10.39
N LEU A 64 -11.20 -3.12 9.23
CA LEU A 64 -10.99 -1.90 8.45
C LEU A 64 -12.29 -1.46 7.76
N SER A 65 -12.37 -0.18 7.41
CA SER A 65 -13.44 0.29 6.52
C SER A 65 -13.23 -0.23 5.09
N ASP A 66 -14.29 -0.32 4.29
CA ASP A 66 -14.18 -0.70 2.88
C ASP A 66 -13.22 0.22 2.10
N TYR A 67 -13.20 1.50 2.45
CA TYR A 67 -12.30 2.48 1.86
C TYR A 67 -10.82 2.17 2.16
N ASP A 68 -10.48 1.99 3.44
CA ASP A 68 -9.11 1.72 3.87
C ASP A 68 -8.61 0.37 3.33
N ALA A 69 -9.46 -0.65 3.38
CA ALA A 69 -9.16 -1.98 2.86
C ALA A 69 -8.91 -1.95 1.35
N THR A 70 -9.71 -1.19 0.60
CA THR A 70 -9.50 -1.02 -0.85
C THR A 70 -8.19 -0.30 -1.12
N ALA A 71 -7.89 0.78 -0.39
CA ALA A 71 -6.65 1.55 -0.57
C ALA A 71 -5.40 0.71 -0.29
N LEU A 72 -5.39 -0.04 0.81
CA LEU A 72 -4.25 -0.87 1.22
C LEU A 72 -4.01 -2.10 0.32
N THR A 73 -4.99 -2.48 -0.50
CA THR A 73 -4.91 -3.65 -1.40
C THR A 73 -4.71 -3.27 -2.87
N GLN A 74 -4.53 -1.98 -3.19
CA GLN A 74 -4.25 -1.53 -4.56
C GLN A 74 -2.89 -2.02 -5.09
N SER A 75 -1.91 -2.23 -4.19
CA SER A 75 -0.61 -2.83 -4.48
C SER A 75 -0.40 -4.05 -3.59
N ARG A 76 0.17 -5.11 -4.16
CA ARG A 76 0.50 -6.33 -3.42
C ARG A 76 1.55 -6.07 -2.36
N GLU A 77 2.51 -5.21 -2.67
CA GLU A 77 3.62 -4.82 -1.81
C GLU A 77 3.10 -4.02 -0.60
N VAL A 78 2.15 -3.10 -0.82
CA VAL A 78 1.51 -2.35 0.27
C VAL A 78 0.71 -3.29 1.17
N ALA A 79 -0.06 -4.20 0.59
CA ALA A 79 -0.82 -5.18 1.36
C ALA A 79 0.09 -6.10 2.20
N ALA A 80 1.17 -6.60 1.61
CA ALA A 80 2.13 -7.44 2.32
C ALA A 80 2.84 -6.68 3.46
N TYR A 81 3.21 -5.42 3.22
CA TYR A 81 3.79 -4.55 4.24
C TYR A 81 2.82 -4.31 5.40
N PHE A 82 1.56 -4.02 5.08
CA PHE A 82 0.48 -3.83 6.06
C PHE A 82 0.24 -5.09 6.91
N GLU A 83 0.12 -6.26 6.28
CA GLU A 83 -0.11 -7.51 7.00
C GLU A 83 1.06 -7.82 7.94
N ALA A 84 2.30 -7.65 7.48
CA ALA A 84 3.49 -7.89 8.30
C ALA A 84 3.56 -6.94 9.52
N ALA A 85 3.28 -5.65 9.32
CA ALA A 85 3.27 -4.67 10.42
C ALA A 85 2.11 -4.92 11.40
N THR A 86 0.92 -5.27 10.88
CA THR A 86 -0.27 -5.56 11.68
C THR A 86 -0.09 -6.82 12.53
N GLN A 87 0.49 -7.89 11.97
CA GLN A 87 0.77 -9.11 12.71
C GLN A 87 1.73 -8.89 13.88
N ALA A 88 2.66 -7.94 13.76
CA ALA A 88 3.64 -7.66 14.80
C ALA A 88 3.11 -6.80 15.97
N CYS A 89 2.17 -5.87 15.72
CA CYS A 89 1.65 -4.97 16.77
C CYS A 89 0.18 -5.21 17.18
N GLY A 90 -0.58 -5.96 16.39
CA GLY A 90 -2.01 -6.22 16.65
C GLY A 90 -2.92 -5.00 16.48
N GLN A 91 -2.46 -3.92 15.84
CA GLN A 91 -3.21 -2.66 15.69
C GLN A 91 -3.49 -2.31 14.22
N PRO A 92 -4.36 -3.06 13.51
CA PRO A 92 -4.59 -2.90 12.08
C PRO A 92 -5.03 -1.49 11.68
N LYS A 93 -5.98 -0.89 12.41
CA LYS A 93 -6.48 0.45 12.10
C LYS A 93 -5.39 1.51 12.17
N LEU A 94 -4.54 1.43 13.21
CA LEU A 94 -3.49 2.42 13.43
C LEU A 94 -2.39 2.23 12.37
N VAL A 95 -1.97 1.00 12.10
CA VAL A 95 -1.02 0.67 11.02
C VAL A 95 -1.52 1.19 9.67
N GLY A 96 -2.78 0.91 9.32
CA GLY A 96 -3.39 1.36 8.07
C GLY A 96 -3.35 2.88 7.92
N ASN A 97 -3.71 3.61 8.97
CA ASN A 97 -3.66 5.08 8.98
C ASN A 97 -2.23 5.62 8.81
N TRP A 98 -1.23 4.99 9.44
CA TRP A 98 0.17 5.39 9.30
C TRP A 98 0.72 5.10 7.91
N ILE A 99 0.35 3.97 7.31
CA ILE A 99 0.74 3.63 5.94
C ILE A 99 0.12 4.64 4.97
N MET A 100 -1.20 4.80 4.97
CA MET A 100 -1.91 5.66 4.03
C MET A 100 -1.60 7.14 4.21
N GLY A 101 -1.29 7.57 5.43
CA GLY A 101 -0.91 8.95 5.72
C GLY A 101 0.59 9.17 5.56
N GLU A 102 1.34 8.81 6.57
CA GLU A 102 2.67 9.37 6.83
C GLU A 102 3.77 8.64 6.04
N VAL A 103 3.61 7.33 5.80
CA VAL A 103 4.49 6.55 4.92
C VAL A 103 4.24 6.92 3.45
N SER A 104 2.99 6.87 2.98
CA SER A 104 2.62 7.24 1.61
C SER A 104 3.04 8.68 1.27
N ARG A 105 2.90 9.62 2.22
CA ARG A 105 3.37 11.00 2.02
C ARG A 105 4.86 11.09 1.71
N ARG A 106 5.71 10.36 2.44
CA ARG A 106 7.17 10.37 2.23
C ARG A 106 7.59 9.59 0.99
N LEU A 107 6.93 8.47 0.70
CA LEU A 107 7.13 7.72 -0.53
C LEU A 107 6.81 8.56 -1.76
N ASN A 108 5.68 9.28 -1.75
CA ASN A 108 5.29 10.19 -2.82
C ASN A 108 6.30 11.34 -2.99
N LEU A 109 6.82 11.91 -1.90
CA LEU A 109 7.86 12.95 -1.95
C LEU A 109 9.20 12.43 -2.50
N ALA A 110 9.49 11.15 -2.28
CA ALA A 110 10.69 10.50 -2.77
C ALA A 110 10.50 9.86 -4.16
N GLU A 111 9.31 9.98 -4.75
CA GLU A 111 8.91 9.30 -6.00
C GLU A 111 9.23 7.79 -5.96
N ALA A 112 9.00 7.16 -4.82
CA ALA A 112 9.39 5.79 -4.53
C ALA A 112 8.18 4.93 -4.12
N ASP A 113 8.25 3.63 -4.44
CA ASP A 113 7.25 2.65 -4.01
C ASP A 113 7.54 2.12 -2.61
N ILE A 114 6.53 1.48 -1.99
CA ILE A 114 6.65 0.87 -0.65
C ILE A 114 7.76 -0.19 -0.57
N SER A 115 8.12 -0.82 -1.69
CA SER A 115 9.25 -1.76 -1.77
C SER A 115 10.61 -1.10 -1.55
N ALA A 116 10.70 0.21 -1.79
CA ALA A 116 11.88 1.01 -1.52
C ALA A 116 11.78 1.79 -0.19
N CYS A 117 10.75 1.51 0.62
CA CYS A 117 10.61 2.13 1.93
C CYS A 117 11.78 1.72 2.84
N PRO A 118 12.55 2.69 3.39
CA PRO A 118 13.67 2.37 4.26
C PRO A 118 13.22 1.78 5.60
N ILE A 119 11.96 2.02 5.99
CA ILE A 119 11.41 1.59 7.27
C ILE A 119 10.78 0.22 7.10
N THR A 120 11.27 -0.75 7.86
CA THR A 120 10.74 -2.12 7.84
C THR A 120 9.35 -2.20 8.48
N PRO A 121 8.51 -3.19 8.11
CA PRO A 121 7.23 -3.42 8.77
C PRO A 121 7.34 -3.60 10.29
N ALA A 122 8.44 -4.21 10.76
CA ALA A 122 8.71 -4.41 12.18
C ALA A 122 8.98 -3.10 12.92
N GLN A 123 9.74 -2.17 12.32
CA GLN A 123 9.96 -0.84 12.90
C GLN A 123 8.67 -0.03 12.95
N LEU A 124 7.84 -0.09 11.90
CA LEU A 124 6.54 0.58 11.94
C LEU A 124 5.65 -0.03 13.05
N ALA A 125 5.62 -1.35 13.17
CA ALA A 125 4.86 -2.03 14.21
C ALA A 125 5.31 -1.63 15.63
N GLN A 126 6.62 -1.51 15.86
CA GLN A 126 7.16 -1.01 17.14
C GLN A 126 6.72 0.43 17.40
N LEU A 127 6.85 1.32 16.40
CA LEU A 127 6.42 2.71 16.53
C LEU A 127 4.92 2.81 16.88
N VAL A 128 4.09 2.04 16.18
CA VAL A 128 2.65 1.94 16.44
C VAL A 128 2.36 1.39 17.83
N GLY A 129 3.12 0.39 18.29
CA GLY A 129 3.04 -0.15 19.65
C GLY A 129 3.31 0.91 20.72
N ARG A 130 4.32 1.77 20.50
CA ARG A 130 4.67 2.89 21.42
C ARG A 130 3.64 4.02 21.45
N ILE A 131 2.86 4.17 20.38
CA ILE A 131 1.72 5.09 20.38
C ILE A 131 0.57 4.47 21.18
N GLN A 132 0.34 3.17 20.99
CA GLN A 132 -0.75 2.45 21.62
C GLN A 132 -0.58 2.31 23.14
N ASP A 133 0.65 2.11 23.62
CA ASP A 133 0.95 2.03 25.05
C ASP A 133 1.05 3.41 25.74
N GLY A 134 0.93 4.50 24.97
CA GLY A 134 0.99 5.87 25.46
C GLY A 134 2.41 6.36 25.79
N THR A 135 3.45 5.62 25.42
CA THR A 135 4.84 6.05 25.60
C THR A 135 5.13 7.32 24.81
N ILE A 136 4.58 7.45 23.60
CA ILE A 136 4.75 8.61 22.74
C ILE A 136 3.42 9.11 22.17
N SER A 137 3.32 10.42 21.96
CA SER A 137 2.20 11.02 21.23
C SER A 137 2.31 10.80 19.72
N ASN A 138 1.22 10.98 18.98
CA ASN A 138 1.25 10.95 17.51
C ASN A 138 2.22 11.98 16.90
N ASN A 139 2.39 13.14 17.52
CA ASN A 139 3.34 14.16 17.07
C ASN A 139 4.79 13.70 17.29
N ALA A 140 5.08 13.09 18.43
CA ALA A 140 6.38 12.51 18.72
C ALA A 140 6.70 11.37 17.75
N ALA A 141 5.73 10.51 17.46
CA ALA A 141 5.90 9.41 16.51
C ALA A 141 6.29 9.88 15.10
N ARG A 142 5.78 11.03 14.64
CA ARG A 142 6.20 11.61 13.34
C ARG A 142 7.68 11.99 13.35
N GLN A 143 8.17 12.55 14.45
CA GLN A 143 9.59 12.89 14.60
C GLN A 143 10.48 11.65 14.67
N VAL A 144 10.00 10.57 15.30
CA VAL A 144 10.71 9.28 15.30
C VAL A 144 10.75 8.70 13.90
N LEU A 145 9.64 8.75 13.17
CA LEU A 145 9.58 8.29 11.78
C LEU A 145 10.52 9.09 10.87
N ASP A 146 10.62 10.41 11.05
CA ASP A 146 11.60 11.24 10.33
C ASP A 146 13.04 10.82 10.62
N ALA A 147 13.36 10.53 11.88
CA ALA A 147 14.69 10.05 12.25
C ALA A 147 14.99 8.68 11.64
N LEU A 148 14.02 7.75 11.66
CA LEU A 148 14.15 6.43 11.04
C LEU A 148 14.29 6.51 9.52
N TRP A 149 13.69 7.51 8.89
CA TRP A 149 13.82 7.70 7.44
C TRP A 149 15.23 8.17 7.06
N SER A 150 15.86 8.99 7.90
CA SER A 150 17.24 9.45 7.72
C SER A 150 18.28 8.41 8.14
N ASP A 151 17.99 7.62 9.17
CA ASP A 151 18.83 6.52 9.66
C ASP A 151 18.00 5.22 9.80
N PRO A 152 17.91 4.43 8.73
CA PRO A 152 17.09 3.21 8.70
C PRO A 152 17.55 2.11 9.65
N GLN A 153 18.81 2.16 10.13
CA GLN A 153 19.36 1.20 11.09
C GLN A 153 19.03 1.58 12.54
N GLY A 154 18.40 2.74 12.75
CA GLY A 154 17.97 3.21 14.05
C GLY A 154 16.94 2.28 14.70
N SER A 155 17.09 2.08 16.01
CA SER A 155 16.06 1.46 16.85
C SER A 155 15.03 2.51 17.24
N VAL A 156 13.74 2.16 17.13
CA VAL A 156 12.60 3.03 17.50
C VAL A 156 12.78 3.55 18.93
N ASP A 157 13.06 2.64 19.87
CA ASP A 157 13.20 2.98 21.29
C ASP A 157 14.42 3.86 21.55
N ALA A 158 15.55 3.57 20.90
CA ALA A 158 16.76 4.38 21.06
C ALA A 158 16.53 5.82 20.59
N ILE A 159 15.78 6.02 19.50
CA ILE A 159 15.43 7.35 19.00
C ILE A 159 14.49 8.07 19.96
N ILE A 160 13.51 7.36 20.56
CA ILE A 160 12.59 7.93 21.55
C ILE A 160 13.35 8.43 22.77
N GLU A 161 14.27 7.62 23.32
CA GLU A 161 15.10 8.03 24.48
C GLU A 161 16.03 9.19 24.11
N ALA A 162 16.77 9.08 23.00
CA ALA A 162 17.77 10.06 22.60
C ALA A 162 17.17 11.45 22.36
N ARG A 163 15.91 11.51 21.92
CA ARG A 163 15.19 12.77 21.68
C ARG A 163 14.27 13.18 22.83
N GLY A 164 14.24 12.42 23.93
CA GLY A 164 13.38 12.72 25.09
C GLY A 164 11.90 12.78 24.74
N LEU A 165 11.45 11.96 23.78
CA LEU A 165 10.10 12.04 23.20
C LEU A 165 9.03 11.30 24.02
N LYS A 166 9.41 10.75 25.17
CA LYS A 166 8.48 10.12 26.10
C LYS A 166 7.45 11.12 26.58
N GLN A 167 6.20 10.72 26.54
CA GLN A 167 5.09 11.51 27.03
C GLN A 167 5.17 11.59 28.56
N MET A 168 5.46 12.78 29.09
CA MET A 168 5.28 13.07 30.51
C MET A 168 3.79 13.28 30.76
N ASN A 169 3.09 12.23 31.18
CA ASN A 169 1.73 12.38 31.73
C ASN A 169 1.84 12.96 33.14
N ASP A 170 2.22 14.24 33.22
CA ASP A 170 2.25 14.99 34.47
C ASP A 170 0.85 15.58 34.73
N SER A 171 -0.10 14.70 35.05
CA SER A 171 -1.45 15.09 35.50
C SER A 171 -1.45 15.70 36.92
N GLY A 172 -0.30 16.10 37.46
CA GLY A 172 -0.16 16.77 38.76
C GLY A 172 0.29 18.24 38.71
N ALA A 173 0.71 18.77 37.56
CA ALA A 173 1.36 20.08 37.47
C ALA A 173 0.53 21.22 36.84
N LEU A 174 -0.73 20.97 36.45
CA LEU A 174 -1.62 21.95 35.80
C LEU A 174 -2.64 22.63 36.73
N GLU A 175 -2.57 22.41 38.05
CA GLU A 175 -3.29 23.23 39.03
C GLU A 175 -2.31 24.10 39.84
N LYS A 176 -2.00 25.30 39.34
CA LYS A 176 -1.70 26.49 40.15
C LYS A 176 -2.06 27.76 39.41
#